data_AF-A0AAW4XPQ8-F1
#
_entry.id   AF-A0AAW4XPQ8-F1
#
_cell.length_a   1.000
_cell.length_b   1.000
_cell.length_c   1.000
_cell.angle_alpha   90.00
_cell.angle_beta   90.00
_cell.angle_gamma   90.00
#
_symmetry.space_group_name_H-M   'P 1'
#
loop_
_entity.id
_entity.type
_entity.pdbx_description
1 polymer ?
#
loop_
_entity_poly.entity_id
_entity_poly.type
_entity_poly.pdbx_seq_one_letter_code
_entity_poly.pdbx_strand_id
1 'polypeptide(L)' 'PDQRPQRIVFISGGSGVTPVMSMLRTLIDENYPGDIVFLHYARTSADAVYRDELAWVGELENVTVRIVYTDQTGV' A
#
# COMPACT_ATOMS: atom_id res chain seq x y z
N PRO A 1 1.07 0.17 -20.32
CA PRO A 1 2.31 -0.42 -20.89
C PRO A 1 1.94 -1.79 -21.47
N ASP A 2 2.65 -2.23 -22.50
CA ASP A 2 2.34 -3.51 -23.15
C ASP A 2 2.61 -4.71 -22.24
N GLN A 3 3.48 -4.54 -21.24
CA GLN A 3 3.69 -5.48 -20.13
C GLN A 3 3.82 -4.73 -18.81
N ARG A 4 3.24 -5.26 -17.73
CA ARG A 4 3.40 -4.69 -16.38
C ARG A 4 4.76 -5.08 -15.79
N PRO A 5 5.45 -4.15 -15.11
CA PRO A 5 6.78 -4.41 -14.54
C PRO A 5 6.68 -5.40 -13.38
N GLN A 6 7.58 -6.38 -13.31
CA GLN A 6 7.58 -7.44 -12.27
C GLN A 6 7.67 -6.95 -10.82
N ARG A 7 8.03 -5.67 -10.59
CA ARG A 7 8.07 -5.05 -9.27
C ARG A 7 7.37 -3.70 -9.33
N ILE A 8 6.42 -3.48 -8.45
CA ILE A 8 5.64 -2.25 -8.35
C ILE A 8 5.80 -1.67 -6.96
N VAL A 9 6.07 -0.36 -6.90
CA VAL A 9 6.06 0.40 -5.64
C VAL A 9 4.93 1.41 -5.69
N PHE A 10 4.02 1.31 -4.74
CA PHE A 10 2.99 2.29 -4.48
C PHE A 10 3.41 3.18 -3.33
N ILE A 11 3.29 4.50 -3.52
CA ILE A 11 3.56 5.50 -2.49
C ILE A 11 2.32 6.38 -2.36
N SER A 12 1.82 6.54 -1.14
CA SER A 12 0.68 7.40 -0.85
C SER A 12 0.85 8.15 0.47
N GLY A 13 0.13 9.26 0.61
CA GLY A 13 0.09 10.03 1.85
C GLY A 13 -1.31 10.59 2.12
N GLY A 14 -1.77 10.52 3.37
CA GLY A 14 -3.09 11.00 3.79
C GLY A 14 -4.23 10.43 2.93
N SER A 15 -5.15 11.28 2.49
CA SER A 15 -6.31 10.88 1.66
C SER A 15 -5.93 10.34 0.27
N GLY A 16 -4.69 10.58 -0.18
CA GLY A 16 -4.16 10.06 -1.45
C GLY A 16 -4.05 8.53 -1.50
N VAL A 17 -4.30 7.83 -0.39
CA VAL A 17 -4.34 6.37 -0.31
C VAL A 17 -5.47 5.74 -1.14
N THR A 18 -6.59 6.44 -1.31
CA THR A 18 -7.79 5.89 -1.98
C THR A 18 -7.55 5.41 -3.41
N PRO A 19 -7.02 6.22 -4.35
CA PRO A 19 -6.75 5.73 -5.70
C PRO A 19 -5.69 4.62 -5.72
N VAL A 20 -4.76 4.64 -4.78
CA VAL A 20 -3.69 3.64 -4.66
C VAL A 20 -4.24 2.30 -4.18
N MET A 21 -5.18 2.31 -3.23
CA MET A 21 -5.93 1.12 -2.82
C MET A 21 -6.73 0.53 -3.97
N SER A 22 -7.38 1.37 -4.80
CA SER A 22 -8.09 0.87 -5.99
C SER A 22 -7.16 0.12 -6.94
N MET A 23 -5.96 0.66 -7.21
CA MET A 23 -4.96 -0.01 -8.06
C MET A 23 -4.42 -1.29 -7.42
N LEU A 24 -4.15 -1.28 -6.11
CA LEU A 24 -3.70 -2.46 -5.37
C LEU A 24 -4.74 -3.59 -5.44
N ARG A 25 -6.02 -3.28 -5.20
CA ARG A 25 -7.13 -4.23 -5.30
C ARG A 25 -7.21 -4.84 -6.69
N THR A 26 -7.14 -4.03 -7.75
CA THR A 26 -7.13 -4.54 -9.13
C THR A 26 -6.00 -5.56 -9.34
N LEU A 27 -4.78 -5.28 -8.85
CA LEU A 27 -3.66 -6.22 -9.00
C LEU A 27 -3.85 -7.51 -8.19
N ILE A 28 -4.41 -7.42 -6.99
CA ILE A 28 -4.74 -8.60 -6.17
C ILE A 28 -5.82 -9.44 -6.84
N ASP A 29 -6.91 -8.80 -7.31
CA ASP A 29 -8.03 -9.46 -7.99
C ASP A 29 -7.60 -10.16 -9.29
N GLU A 30 -6.60 -9.60 -9.99
CA GLU A 30 -5.99 -10.19 -11.19
C GLU A 30 -4.93 -11.25 -10.87
N ASN A 31 -4.72 -11.58 -9.59
CA ASN A 31 -3.71 -12.52 -9.10
C ASN A 31 -2.31 -12.19 -9.65
N TYR A 32 -1.98 -10.90 -9.66
CA TYR A 32 -0.76 -10.37 -10.26
C TYR A 32 0.49 -11.04 -9.65
N PRO A 33 1.37 -11.67 -10.47
CA PRO A 33 2.44 -12.52 -9.95
C PRO A 33 3.73 -11.76 -9.57
N GLY A 34 3.78 -10.45 -9.79
CA GLY A 34 4.96 -9.64 -9.47
C GLY A 34 4.95 -9.14 -8.03
N ASP A 35 6.10 -8.66 -7.57
CA ASP A 35 6.26 -8.13 -6.21
C ASP A 35 5.63 -6.74 -6.07
N ILE A 36 4.90 -6.52 -4.99
CA ILE A 36 4.26 -5.23 -4.70
C ILE A 36 4.77 -4.70 -3.35
N VAL A 37 5.23 -3.46 -3.34
CA VAL A 37 5.51 -2.72 -2.11
C VAL A 37 4.52 -1.57 -1.98
N PHE A 38 3.83 -1.50 -0.85
CA PHE A 38 2.90 -0.41 -0.51
C PHE A 38 3.46 0.42 0.64
N LEU A 39 3.84 1.66 0.36
CA LEU A 39 4.31 2.63 1.34
C LEU A 39 3.26 3.72 1.54
N HIS A 40 2.77 3.86 2.77
CA HIS A 40 1.76 4.85 3.12
C HIS A 40 2.21 5.75 4.27
N TYR A 41 2.09 7.05 4.09
CA TYR A 41 2.30 8.05 5.15
C TYR A 41 0.95 8.52 5.71
N ALA A 42 0.75 8.37 7.00
CA ALA A 42 -0.40 8.92 7.73
C ALA A 42 0.10 9.80 8.87
N ARG A 43 -0.73 10.72 9.36
CA ARG A 43 -0.35 11.53 10.52
C ARG A 43 -0.27 10.67 11.77
N THR A 44 -1.38 10.04 12.16
CA THR A 44 -1.46 9.08 13.26
C THR A 44 -1.96 7.71 12.76
N SER A 45 -1.97 6.69 13.62
CA SER A 45 -2.62 5.39 13.33
C SER A 45 -4.14 5.50 13.18
N ALA A 46 -4.77 6.51 13.78
CA ALA A 46 -6.19 6.79 13.62
C ALA A 46 -6.50 7.45 12.26
N ASP A 47 -5.53 8.17 11.68
CA ASP A 47 -5.67 8.84 10.38
C ASP A 47 -5.38 7.89 9.18
N ALA A 48 -4.82 6.71 9.44
CA ALA A 48 -4.54 5.70 8.42
C ALA A 48 -5.82 4.96 8.00
N VAL A 49 -6.51 5.52 7.01
CA VAL A 49 -7.64 4.87 6.35
C VAL A 49 -7.17 3.54 5.73
N TYR A 50 -8.01 2.51 5.77
CA TYR A 50 -7.72 1.15 5.29
C TYR A 50 -6.61 0.41 6.05
N ARG A 51 -6.23 0.84 7.27
CA ARG A 51 -5.21 0.16 8.08
C ARG A 51 -5.43 -1.35 8.20
N ASP A 52 -6.65 -1.78 8.51
CA ASP A 52 -6.95 -3.20 8.74
C ASP A 52 -6.88 -4.01 7.43
N GLU A 53 -7.33 -3.42 6.32
CA GLU A 53 -7.21 -4.03 5.00
C GLU A 53 -5.74 -4.12 4.56
N LEU A 54 -4.95 -3.07 4.79
CA LEU A 54 -3.51 -3.05 4.52
C LEU A 54 -2.75 -4.05 5.40
N ALA A 55 -3.19 -4.30 6.63
CA ALA A 55 -2.64 -5.35 7.48
C ALA A 55 -2.88 -6.74 6.88
N TRP A 56 -4.12 -7.01 6.44
CA TRP A 56 -4.47 -8.27 5.77
C TRP A 56 -3.73 -8.46 4.44
N VAL A 57 -3.67 -7.42 3.61
CA VAL A 57 -2.92 -7.45 2.34
C VAL A 57 -1.43 -7.73 2.57
N GLY A 58 -0.86 -7.25 3.69
CA GLY A 58 0.53 -7.52 4.06
C GLY A 58 0.83 -8.98 4.43
N GLU A 59 -0.18 -9.85 4.52
CA GLU A 59 -0.01 -11.30 4.73
C GLU A 59 0.14 -12.07 3.41
N LEU A 60 -0.13 -11.42 2.26
CA LEU A 60 0.02 -12.03 0.93
C LEU A 60 1.51 -12.21 0.58
N GLU A 61 1.87 -13.35 -0.02
CA GLU A 61 3.27 -13.73 -0.25
C GLU A 61 4.08 -12.71 -1.07
N ASN A 62 3.44 -12.05 -2.05
CA ASN A 62 4.08 -11.10 -2.95
C ASN A 62 3.82 -9.63 -2.60
N VAL A 63 3.24 -9.34 -1.42
CA VAL A 63 2.92 -7.97 -1.03
C VAL A 63 3.60 -7.58 0.29
N THR A 64 4.38 -6.50 0.23
CA THR A 64 4.99 -5.88 1.42
C THR A 64 4.32 -4.56 1.73
N VAL A 65 3.77 -4.42 2.94
CA VAL A 65 3.13 -3.18 3.39
C VAL A 65 4.01 -2.46 4.43
N ARG A 66 4.15 -1.15 4.28
CA ARG A 66 4.82 -0.24 5.22
C ARG A 66 3.96 1.00 5.44
N ILE A 67 3.59 1.24 6.68
CA ILE A 67 2.88 2.45 7.09
C ILE A 67 3.83 3.27 7.98
N VAL A 68 3.97 4.55 7.68
CA VAL A 68 4.80 5.51 8.43
C VAL A 68 3.88 6.55 9.05
N TYR A 69 3.97 6.71 10.37
CA TYR A 69 3.20 7.71 11.12
C TYR A 69 4.06 8.96 11.35
N THR A 70 3.63 10.09 10.80
CA THR A 70 4.45 11.30 10.77
C THR A 70 4.45 12.07 12.09
N ASP A 71 3.44 11.90 12.94
CA ASP A 71 3.39 12.49 14.29
C ASP A 71 4.28 11.77 15.31
N GLN A 72 4.67 10.53 15.01
CA GLN A 72 5.60 9.71 15.77
C GLN A 72 7.04 9.82 15.27
N THR A 73 7.29 10.63 14.23
CA THR A 73 8.65 10.95 13.78
C THR A 73 9.26 12.04 14.67
N GLY A 74 9.77 11.62 15.83
CA GLY A 74 10.79 12.38 16.54
C GLY A 74 12.15 12.08 15.90
N VAL A 75 12.63 13.00 15.06
CA VAL A 75 14.08 13.19 14.83
C VAL A 75 14.50 14.40 15.63
#